data_AF-A0AAW7RTM7-F1
#
_entry.id   AF-A0AAW7RTM7-F1
#
_cell.length_a   1.000
_cell.length_b   1.000
_cell.length_c   1.000
_cell.angle_alpha   90.00
_cell.angle_beta   90.00
_cell.angle_gamma   90.00
#
_symmetry.space_group_name_H-M   'P 1'
#
loop_
_entity.id
_entity.type
_entity.pdbx_description
1 polymer ?
#
loop_
_entity_poly.entity_id
_entity_poly.type
_entity_poly.pdbx_seq_one_letter_code
_entity_poly.pdbx_strand_id
1 'polypeptide(L)'
;MRFFLLIIVTALLAACSHAPQVATKAMPPAPGADRDRTALIDAFVKRLADVANSGEMFDVDATMHRLDLRYQADTIGSAPLAPNCHGDCNARRINRTTVIADTPNWYQPTQFTWLSNESTVNAALPPAFEYAVDHPPQDTTRAMLKFASLSRFACITEADVVHALPTAHQTGGSIGAPFAVKFFGTQGLTNDDFGTWLTFWFERGSPCAQEVKIEQDQKQGMRFKRAVWNHDLCVAEEQHDYCVAHGGLDVSAADLKGIDAYVNAHCPTIQAMYAKEPHTGQPPPSGRVGNWNRRNPCGF
;
A
#
# COMPACT_ATOMS: atom_id res chain seq x y z
N MET A 1 -86.58 15.46 21.40
CA MET A 1 -86.06 16.85 21.43
C MET A 1 -84.57 16.81 21.19
N ARG A 2 -84.13 17.57 20.18
CA ARG A 2 -82.88 18.33 20.10
C ARG A 2 -81.52 17.61 20.24
N PHE A 3 -80.81 17.63 19.09
CA PHE A 3 -79.43 18.09 18.87
C PHE A 3 -78.23 17.28 19.38
N PHE A 4 -77.16 17.39 18.56
CA PHE A 4 -75.76 16.98 18.73
C PHE A 4 -75.43 15.54 18.28
N LEU A 5 -74.38 15.26 17.49
CA LEU A 5 -73.21 16.05 17.12
C LEU A 5 -72.63 15.43 15.83
N LEU A 6 -72.68 16.18 14.73
CA LEU A 6 -71.78 16.06 13.57
C LEU A 6 -70.38 16.55 14.02
N ILE A 7 -69.31 16.23 13.27
CA ILE A 7 -67.86 16.57 13.51
C ILE A 7 -67.21 15.39 14.25
N ILE A 8 -66.32 14.57 13.65
CA ILE A 8 -64.97 14.87 13.15
C ILE A 8 -64.62 13.83 12.06
N VAL A 9 -64.57 14.23 10.79
CA VAL A 9 -63.88 13.49 9.70
C VAL A 9 -63.14 14.51 8.87
N THR A 10 -62.01 15.03 9.37
CA THR A 10 -61.05 15.86 8.62
C THR A 10 -59.82 16.15 9.51
N ALA A 11 -59.06 15.10 9.86
CA ALA A 11 -57.75 15.28 10.52
C ALA A 11 -56.75 14.15 10.17
N LEU A 12 -56.91 13.51 9.02
CA LEU A 12 -55.89 12.64 8.42
C LEU A 12 -55.79 13.02 6.96
N LEU A 13 -54.91 13.98 6.62
CA LEU A 13 -54.35 14.25 5.28
C LEU A 13 -53.55 15.57 5.32
N ALA A 14 -52.65 15.72 6.30
CA ALA A 14 -51.67 16.81 6.32
C ALA A 14 -50.38 16.42 7.04
N ALA A 15 -50.06 15.12 7.09
CA ALA A 15 -48.70 14.69 7.35
C ALA A 15 -47.93 14.88 6.03
N CYS A 16 -47.44 16.11 5.84
CA CYS A 16 -46.56 16.48 4.76
C CYS A 16 -45.47 15.42 4.60
N SER A 17 -45.53 14.75 3.46
CA SER A 17 -44.47 14.00 2.81
C SER A 17 -43.24 14.90 2.61
N HIS A 18 -42.51 15.16 3.69
CA HIS A 18 -41.10 15.48 3.63
C HIS A 18 -40.39 14.14 3.51
N ALA A 19 -40.48 13.52 2.33
CA ALA A 19 -39.45 12.56 1.96
C ALA A 19 -38.14 13.34 2.11
N PRO A 20 -37.21 12.93 2.99
CA PRO A 20 -35.93 13.60 3.08
C PRO A 20 -35.38 13.61 1.66
N GLN A 21 -35.19 14.81 1.10
CA GLN A 21 -34.43 14.95 -0.12
C GLN A 21 -33.08 14.36 0.22
N VAL A 22 -32.86 13.11 -0.21
CA VAL A 22 -31.53 12.52 -0.24
C VAL A 22 -30.77 13.48 -1.12
N ALA A 23 -29.96 14.36 -0.50
CA ALA A 23 -29.18 15.35 -1.21
C ALA A 23 -28.51 14.62 -2.37
N THR A 24 -28.87 15.00 -3.60
CA THR A 24 -28.30 14.42 -4.80
C THR A 24 -26.80 14.61 -4.65
N LYS A 25 -26.13 13.50 -4.34
CA LYS A 25 -24.71 13.39 -4.03
C LYS A 25 -23.96 14.10 -5.17
N ALA A 26 -23.49 15.31 -4.91
CA ALA A 26 -22.84 16.11 -5.94
C ALA A 26 -21.62 15.31 -6.41
N MET A 27 -21.68 14.83 -7.65
CA MET A 27 -20.50 14.20 -8.24
C MET A 27 -19.42 15.28 -8.36
N PRO A 28 -18.16 14.96 -8.03
CA PRO A 28 -17.07 15.87 -8.27
C PRO A 28 -17.06 16.26 -9.77
N PRO A 29 -16.80 17.54 -10.10
CA PRO A 29 -16.70 17.95 -11.49
C PRO A 29 -15.60 17.15 -12.20
N ALA A 30 -15.80 16.87 -13.49
CA ALA A 30 -14.78 16.22 -14.29
C ALA A 30 -13.48 17.05 -14.29
N PRO A 31 -12.30 16.42 -14.41
CA PRO A 31 -11.03 17.15 -14.54
C PRO A 31 -11.12 18.20 -15.65
N GLY A 32 -10.61 19.41 -15.38
CA GLY A 32 -10.61 20.53 -16.31
C GLY A 32 -11.91 21.37 -16.35
N ALA A 33 -13.00 20.92 -15.71
CA ALA A 33 -14.24 21.71 -15.61
C ALA A 33 -14.14 22.83 -14.56
N ASP A 34 -13.33 22.63 -13.52
CA ASP A 34 -12.93 23.64 -12.53
C ASP A 34 -11.40 23.78 -12.58
N ARG A 35 -10.92 24.88 -13.18
CA ARG A 35 -9.49 25.10 -13.43
C ARG A 35 -8.69 25.21 -12.15
N ASP A 36 -9.23 25.87 -11.13
CA ASP A 36 -8.50 26.12 -9.87
C ASP A 36 -8.39 24.81 -9.08
N ARG A 37 -9.47 24.03 -9.02
CA ARG A 37 -9.44 22.68 -8.44
C ARG A 37 -8.46 21.77 -9.17
N THR A 38 -8.53 21.72 -10.50
CA THR A 38 -7.64 20.85 -11.29
C THR A 38 -6.19 21.25 -11.13
N ALA A 39 -5.85 22.54 -11.16
CA ALA A 39 -4.48 23.01 -10.94
C ALA A 39 -3.95 22.61 -9.56
N LEU A 40 -4.78 22.70 -8.52
CA LEU A 40 -4.42 22.31 -7.15
C LEU A 40 -4.18 20.79 -7.03
N ILE A 41 -5.08 19.97 -7.59
CA ILE A 41 -4.92 18.50 -7.57
C ILE A 41 -3.69 18.09 -8.40
N ASP A 42 -3.50 18.66 -9.58
CA ASP A 42 -2.35 18.38 -10.43
C ASP A 42 -1.03 18.71 -9.71
N ALA A 43 -0.95 19.86 -9.04
CA ALA A 43 0.24 20.27 -8.30
C ALA A 43 0.55 19.30 -7.15
N PHE A 44 -0.49 18.88 -6.40
CA PHE A 44 -0.33 17.89 -5.32
C PHE A 44 0.14 16.54 -5.85
N VAL A 45 -0.55 16.00 -6.86
CA VAL A 45 -0.25 14.68 -7.43
C VAL A 45 1.15 14.68 -8.08
N LYS A 46 1.54 15.76 -8.77
CA LYS A 46 2.90 15.90 -9.33
C LYS A 46 3.96 15.92 -8.25
N ARG A 47 3.74 16.65 -7.14
CA ARG A 47 4.68 16.67 -6.01
C ARG A 47 4.90 15.29 -5.40
N LEU A 48 3.82 14.50 -5.26
CA LEU A 48 3.92 13.12 -4.82
C LEU A 48 4.69 12.26 -5.83
N ALA A 49 4.45 12.43 -7.12
CA ALA A 49 5.20 11.72 -8.15
C ALA A 49 6.69 12.12 -8.16
N ASP A 50 7.02 13.40 -7.92
CA ASP A 50 8.40 13.87 -7.81
C ASP A 50 9.12 13.23 -6.62
N VAL A 51 8.44 13.06 -5.49
CA VAL A 51 8.98 12.28 -4.35
C VAL A 51 9.25 10.84 -4.76
N ALA A 52 8.27 10.15 -5.38
CA ALA A 52 8.46 8.77 -5.83
C ALA A 52 9.60 8.65 -6.86
N ASN A 53 9.71 9.58 -7.79
CA ASN A 53 10.72 9.57 -8.86
C ASN A 53 12.12 9.97 -8.38
N SER A 54 12.24 10.63 -7.22
CA SER A 54 13.55 10.98 -6.65
C SER A 54 14.29 9.76 -6.08
N GLY A 55 13.55 8.79 -5.53
CA GLY A 55 14.15 7.67 -4.78
C GLY A 55 14.89 8.08 -3.51
N GLU A 56 14.58 9.26 -2.97
CA GLU A 56 15.23 9.82 -1.78
C GLU A 56 14.41 9.59 -0.51
N MET A 57 13.43 8.67 -0.50
CA MET A 57 12.54 8.47 0.66
C MET A 57 13.24 7.90 1.89
N PHE A 58 14.49 7.43 1.79
CA PHE A 58 15.30 7.10 2.97
C PHE A 58 15.96 8.32 3.61
N ASP A 59 16.03 9.44 2.88
CA ASP A 59 16.46 10.74 3.37
C ASP A 59 15.22 11.57 3.73
N VAL A 60 14.99 11.69 5.03
CA VAL A 60 13.83 12.38 5.59
C VAL A 60 13.80 13.84 5.15
N ASP A 61 14.93 14.52 5.22
CA ASP A 61 15.04 15.95 4.98
C ASP A 61 14.81 16.26 3.50
N ALA A 62 15.43 15.48 2.60
CA ALA A 62 15.20 15.59 1.17
C ALA A 62 13.73 15.34 0.80
N THR A 63 13.10 14.33 1.41
CA THR A 63 11.69 14.00 1.18
C THR A 63 10.76 15.12 1.63
N MET A 64 10.94 15.63 2.85
CA MET A 64 10.10 16.71 3.38
C MET A 64 10.30 18.03 2.64
N HIS A 65 11.53 18.32 2.21
CA HIS A 65 11.82 19.49 1.37
C HIS A 65 11.07 19.42 0.04
N ARG A 66 11.04 18.25 -0.63
CA ARG A 66 10.27 18.05 -1.87
C ARG A 66 8.77 18.17 -1.66
N LEU A 67 8.27 17.78 -0.49
CA LEU A 67 6.87 17.96 -0.12
C LEU A 67 6.54 19.42 0.26
N ASP A 68 7.56 20.27 0.48
CA ASP A 68 7.44 21.63 1.04
C ASP A 68 6.70 21.63 2.38
N LEU A 69 7.03 20.66 3.24
CA LEU A 69 6.41 20.50 4.56
C LEU A 69 7.40 20.85 5.67
N ARG A 70 6.89 21.60 6.65
CA ARG A 70 7.56 21.76 7.94
C ARG A 70 7.22 20.56 8.80
N TYR A 71 8.21 20.01 9.48
CA TYR A 71 8.09 18.73 10.15
C TYR A 71 8.94 18.65 11.41
N GLN A 72 8.52 17.74 12.28
CA GLN A 72 9.32 17.21 13.38
C GLN A 72 9.54 15.72 13.14
N ALA A 73 10.81 15.30 13.17
CA ALA A 73 11.19 13.91 13.09
C ALA A 73 11.56 13.39 14.48
N ASP A 74 11.04 12.22 14.83
CA ASP A 74 11.46 11.47 16.02
C ASP A 74 11.97 10.11 15.58
N THR A 75 13.19 9.76 16.01
CA THR A 75 13.80 8.46 15.74
C THR A 75 13.82 7.65 17.02
N ILE A 76 12.86 6.73 17.12
CA ILE A 76 12.81 5.80 18.25
C ILE A 76 13.67 4.59 17.88
N GLY A 77 14.84 4.50 18.52
CA GLY A 77 15.62 3.28 18.53
C GLY A 77 14.91 2.25 19.41
N SER A 78 14.36 1.18 18.81
CA SER A 78 13.65 0.05 19.43
C SER A 78 12.12 0.15 19.51
N ALA A 79 11.45 -0.14 18.40
CA ALA A 79 10.13 -0.77 18.47
C ALA A 79 10.31 -2.30 18.62
N PRO A 80 9.65 -2.96 19.59
CA PRO A 80 9.65 -4.42 19.65
C PRO A 80 8.92 -5.00 18.43
N LEU A 81 9.50 -6.04 17.82
CA LEU A 81 8.82 -6.82 16.79
C LEU A 81 7.55 -7.48 17.35
N ALA A 82 6.55 -7.70 16.50
CA ALA A 82 5.35 -8.42 16.89
C ALA A 82 5.69 -9.80 17.50
N PRO A 83 4.98 -10.26 18.54
CA PRO A 83 5.36 -11.44 19.33
C PRO A 83 5.37 -12.78 18.56
N ASN A 84 4.94 -12.80 17.29
CA ASN A 84 4.73 -14.02 16.50
C ASN A 84 5.87 -14.34 15.51
N CYS A 85 7.04 -13.73 15.69
CA CYS A 85 8.22 -13.99 14.85
C CYS A 85 8.87 -15.33 15.24
N HIS A 86 8.35 -16.44 14.69
CA HIS A 86 8.91 -17.79 14.85
C HIS A 86 9.87 -18.11 13.69
N GLY A 87 11.18 -17.90 13.90
CA GLY A 87 12.26 -18.29 12.99
C GLY A 87 13.42 -17.29 13.02
N ASP A 88 14.56 -17.69 13.58
CA ASP A 88 15.89 -17.02 13.52
C ASP A 88 15.94 -15.49 13.71
N CYS A 89 15.13 -14.96 14.63
CA CYS A 89 15.11 -13.54 14.97
C CYS A 89 16.23 -13.13 15.95
N ASN A 90 17.47 -13.06 15.48
CA ASN A 90 18.55 -12.35 16.20
C ASN A 90 18.46 -10.82 16.04
N ALA A 91 17.63 -10.35 15.12
CA ALA A 91 17.31 -8.94 14.93
C ALA A 91 16.29 -8.42 15.97
N ARG A 92 16.77 -7.91 17.12
CA ARG A 92 15.89 -7.46 18.23
C ARG A 92 15.42 -6.00 18.16
N ARG A 93 15.74 -5.23 17.12
CA ARG A 93 15.52 -3.76 17.12
C ARG A 93 15.27 -3.21 15.73
N ILE A 94 14.09 -2.65 15.47
CA ILE A 94 13.89 -1.76 14.31
C ILE A 94 14.26 -0.35 14.76
N ASN A 95 15.12 0.34 14.00
CA ASN A 95 15.20 1.80 14.08
C ASN A 95 14.10 2.34 13.18
N ARG A 96 13.14 3.04 13.79
CA ARG A 96 12.04 3.68 13.09
C ARG A 96 12.15 5.18 13.27
N THR A 97 12.28 5.90 12.16
CA THR A 97 12.12 7.36 12.15
C THR A 97 10.69 7.66 11.75
N THR A 98 9.92 8.26 12.65
CA THR A 98 8.56 8.76 12.37
C THR A 98 8.57 10.27 12.22
N VAL A 99 7.82 10.78 11.25
CA VAL A 99 7.70 12.22 11.03
C VAL A 99 6.27 12.67 11.21
N ILE A 100 6.10 13.75 11.97
CA ILE A 100 4.83 14.45 12.16
C ILE A 100 4.95 15.81 11.48
N ALA A 101 4.02 16.14 10.59
CA ALA A 101 3.94 17.45 9.97
C ALA A 101 3.45 18.49 11.00
N ASP A 102 4.11 19.65 11.08
CA ASP A 102 3.86 20.67 12.12
C ASP A 102 2.44 21.24 12.07
N THR A 103 1.80 21.26 10.89
CA THR A 103 0.39 21.61 10.70
C THR A 103 -0.16 20.87 9.48
N PRO A 104 -1.48 20.64 9.36
CA PRO A 104 -2.08 20.08 8.15
C PRO A 104 -2.11 21.08 6.97
N ASN A 105 -1.13 21.98 6.88
CA ASN A 105 -1.00 22.96 5.79
C ASN A 105 -0.58 22.30 4.46
N TRP A 106 -0.23 21.01 4.48
CA TRP A 106 0.12 20.23 3.30
C TRP A 106 -0.99 20.16 2.25
N TYR A 107 -2.24 20.47 2.62
CA TYR A 107 -3.35 20.57 1.67
C TYR A 107 -4.54 21.36 2.24
N GLN A 108 -4.98 22.43 1.56
CA GLN A 108 -6.17 23.19 1.98
C GLN A 108 -7.47 22.43 1.67
N PRO A 109 -8.48 22.43 2.57
CA PRO A 109 -9.78 21.88 2.26
C PRO A 109 -10.40 22.57 1.05
N THR A 110 -10.77 21.79 0.04
CA THR A 110 -11.57 22.24 -1.09
C THR A 110 -13.05 22.21 -0.72
N GLN A 111 -13.87 22.97 -1.43
CA GLN A 111 -15.33 22.92 -1.30
C GLN A 111 -15.94 21.56 -1.69
N PHE A 112 -15.13 20.68 -2.31
CA PHE A 112 -15.55 19.37 -2.81
C PHE A 112 -15.03 18.27 -1.88
N THR A 113 -15.59 18.23 -0.68
CA THR A 113 -15.37 17.11 0.25
C THR A 113 -16.44 16.05 0.01
N TRP A 114 -16.07 14.80 0.19
CA TRP A 114 -17.02 13.70 0.15
C TRP A 114 -17.11 13.08 1.53
N LEU A 115 -18.33 13.06 2.07
CA LEU A 115 -18.65 12.38 3.31
C LEU A 115 -19.65 11.28 2.93
N SER A 116 -19.34 10.02 3.27
CA SER A 116 -20.29 8.92 3.07
C SER A 116 -21.54 9.21 3.90
N ASN A 117 -22.72 9.11 3.27
CA ASN A 117 -24.00 9.15 3.98
C ASN A 117 -24.30 7.82 4.71
N GLU A 118 -23.43 6.80 4.59
CA GLU A 118 -23.61 5.52 5.26
C GLU A 118 -23.19 5.62 6.73
N SER A 119 -24.22 5.65 7.57
CA SER A 119 -24.24 5.70 9.03
C SER A 119 -23.72 4.43 9.71
N THR A 120 -22.56 3.90 9.32
CA THR A 120 -21.89 2.82 10.06
C THR A 120 -20.51 3.25 10.55
N VAL A 121 -20.49 3.77 11.78
CA VAL A 121 -19.51 3.51 12.88
C VAL A 121 -18.02 3.81 12.66
N ASN A 122 -17.56 4.23 11.48
CA ASN A 122 -16.26 4.88 11.36
C ASN A 122 -16.47 6.37 11.64
N ALA A 123 -16.31 6.77 12.91
CA ALA A 123 -16.07 8.17 13.24
C ALA A 123 -14.95 8.63 12.31
N ALA A 124 -15.32 9.39 11.27
CA ALA A 124 -14.42 9.49 10.14
C ALA A 124 -13.10 10.11 10.64
N LEU A 125 -12.01 9.40 10.34
CA LEU A 125 -10.74 9.65 10.98
C LEU A 125 -10.28 11.07 10.63
N PRO A 126 -9.62 11.80 11.55
CA PRO A 126 -8.98 13.03 11.16
C PRO A 126 -8.04 12.76 9.98
N PRO A 127 -7.87 13.73 9.08
CA PRO A 127 -6.66 13.86 8.30
C PRO A 127 -5.41 13.35 9.00
N ALA A 128 -4.67 12.47 8.35
CA ALA A 128 -3.40 12.00 8.89
C ALA A 128 -2.30 12.07 7.82
N PHE A 129 -1.14 12.52 8.26
CA PHE A 129 0.13 12.40 7.57
C PHE A 129 0.98 11.43 8.36
N GLU A 130 1.44 10.36 7.70
CA GLU A 130 2.31 9.36 8.29
C GLU A 130 3.52 9.20 7.40
N TYR A 131 4.72 9.40 7.96
CA TYR A 131 5.95 9.03 7.29
C TYR A 131 6.83 8.24 8.24
N ALA A 132 7.32 7.09 7.76
CA ALA A 132 8.14 6.18 8.52
C ALA A 132 9.27 5.60 7.67
N VAL A 133 10.48 5.54 8.23
CA VAL A 133 11.60 4.77 7.68
C VAL A 133 11.95 3.67 8.66
N ASP A 134 11.84 2.42 8.21
CA ASP A 134 12.14 1.21 8.97
C ASP A 134 13.50 0.65 8.54
N HIS A 135 14.45 0.57 9.49
CA HIS A 135 15.76 -0.08 9.32
C HIS A 135 15.85 -1.36 10.17
N PRO A 136 15.32 -2.48 9.68
CA PRO A 136 15.47 -3.77 10.35
C PRO A 136 16.94 -4.28 10.29
N PRO A 137 17.46 -4.94 11.35
CA PRO A 137 18.88 -5.34 11.46
C PRO A 137 19.37 -6.38 10.46
N GLN A 138 18.45 -7.15 9.87
CA GLN A 138 18.72 -8.28 8.99
C GLN A 138 17.84 -8.27 7.75
N ASP A 139 17.05 -7.21 7.56
CA ASP A 139 16.19 -7.05 6.41
C ASP A 139 16.53 -5.76 5.67
N THR A 140 15.95 -5.66 4.50
CA THR A 140 15.91 -4.49 3.64
C THR A 140 15.21 -3.30 4.32
N THR A 141 15.77 -2.11 4.13
CA THR A 141 15.17 -0.84 4.55
C THR A 141 13.91 -0.55 3.74
N ARG A 142 12.89 -0.01 4.42
CA ARG A 142 11.62 0.42 3.80
C ARG A 142 11.24 1.81 4.31
N ALA A 143 10.83 2.68 3.40
CA ALA A 143 10.22 3.96 3.72
C ALA A 143 8.79 4.00 3.20
N MET A 144 7.89 4.59 3.98
CA MET A 144 6.49 4.77 3.64
C MET A 144 6.07 6.19 3.96
N LEU A 145 5.44 6.85 2.99
CA LEU A 145 4.74 8.11 3.13
C LEU A 145 3.26 7.86 2.86
N LYS A 146 2.38 8.33 3.73
CA LYS A 146 0.94 8.10 3.63
C LYS A 146 0.17 9.35 4.03
N PHE A 147 -0.82 9.70 3.21
CA PHE A 147 -1.84 10.68 3.54
C PHE A 147 -3.19 9.97 3.59
N ALA A 148 -3.85 10.00 4.74
CA ALA A 148 -5.14 9.37 4.96
C ALA A 148 -6.28 10.40 5.06
N SER A 149 -7.51 9.93 4.85
CA SER A 149 -8.73 10.73 4.86
C SER A 149 -8.73 11.85 3.80
N LEU A 150 -8.16 11.60 2.61
CA LEU A 150 -8.07 12.58 1.53
C LEU A 150 -9.42 13.16 1.13
N SER A 151 -10.47 12.32 1.12
CA SER A 151 -11.86 12.69 0.82
C SER A 151 -12.42 13.86 1.66
N ARG A 152 -11.84 14.11 2.84
CA ARG A 152 -12.19 15.23 3.73
C ARG A 152 -11.52 16.54 3.38
N PHE A 153 -10.49 16.52 2.54
CA PHE A 153 -9.83 17.70 2.03
C PHE A 153 -10.16 17.97 0.58
N ALA A 154 -10.04 16.95 -0.27
CA ALA A 154 -10.49 17.02 -1.64
C ALA A 154 -10.95 15.66 -2.11
N CYS A 155 -12.03 15.70 -2.87
CA CYS A 155 -12.37 14.59 -3.71
C CYS A 155 -11.41 14.51 -4.89
N ILE A 156 -10.29 13.79 -4.73
CA ILE A 156 -9.41 13.38 -5.83
C ILE A 156 -10.02 12.14 -6.47
N THR A 157 -10.43 12.22 -7.73
CA THR A 157 -11.02 11.10 -8.46
C THR A 157 -9.95 10.32 -9.24
N GLU A 158 -10.31 9.12 -9.69
CA GLU A 158 -9.45 8.36 -10.61
C GLU A 158 -9.12 9.16 -11.88
N ALA A 159 -10.08 9.93 -12.40
CA ALA A 159 -9.88 10.75 -13.59
C ALA A 159 -8.89 11.88 -13.32
N ASP A 160 -8.90 12.47 -12.12
CA ASP A 160 -7.89 13.47 -11.74
C ASP A 160 -6.50 12.84 -11.62
N VAL A 161 -6.40 11.62 -11.08
CA VAL A 161 -5.12 10.89 -10.99
C VAL A 161 -4.57 10.58 -12.39
N VAL A 162 -5.39 10.07 -13.30
CA VAL A 162 -4.97 9.78 -14.69
C VAL A 162 -4.60 11.07 -15.43
N HIS A 163 -5.34 12.17 -15.19
CA HIS A 163 -5.04 13.47 -15.76
C HIS A 163 -3.66 13.98 -15.33
N ALA A 164 -3.37 13.94 -14.03
CA ALA A 164 -2.11 14.41 -13.47
C ALA A 164 -0.94 13.43 -13.73
N LEU A 165 -1.22 12.12 -13.79
CA LEU A 165 -0.26 11.04 -13.98
C LEU A 165 -0.75 10.08 -15.09
N PRO A 166 -0.44 10.36 -16.36
CA PRO A 166 -0.88 9.51 -17.47
C PRO A 166 -0.32 8.08 -17.43
N THR A 167 0.76 7.82 -16.67
CA THR A 167 1.33 6.49 -16.47
C THR A 167 0.60 5.68 -15.38
N ALA A 168 -0.28 6.33 -14.60
CA ALA A 168 -1.03 5.67 -13.55
C ALA A 168 -2.06 4.71 -14.14
N HIS A 169 -2.12 3.52 -13.57
CA HIS A 169 -3.04 2.46 -13.96
C HIS A 169 -3.55 1.72 -12.73
N GLN A 170 -4.55 0.87 -12.92
CA GLN A 170 -5.03 0.02 -11.84
C GLN A 170 -3.96 -1.03 -11.50
N THR A 171 -3.41 -0.96 -10.29
CA THR A 171 -2.33 -1.84 -9.82
C THR A 171 -2.85 -3.05 -9.03
N GLY A 172 -4.15 -3.09 -8.72
CA GLY A 172 -4.78 -4.21 -8.06
C GLY A 172 -6.16 -3.89 -7.48
N GLY A 173 -6.68 -4.81 -6.67
CA GLY A 173 -7.91 -4.62 -5.89
C GLY A 173 -8.28 -5.87 -5.10
N SER A 174 -9.00 -5.70 -3.99
CA SER A 174 -9.51 -6.85 -3.23
C SER A 174 -10.77 -7.38 -3.90
N ILE A 175 -10.72 -8.62 -4.40
CA ILE A 175 -11.92 -9.33 -4.85
C ILE A 175 -12.44 -10.15 -3.65
N GLY A 176 -13.69 -9.93 -3.23
CA GLY A 176 -14.38 -10.82 -2.27
C GLY A 176 -14.54 -10.33 -0.83
N ALA A 177 -14.08 -9.12 -0.47
CA ALA A 177 -14.40 -8.48 0.81
C ALA A 177 -15.55 -7.47 0.66
N PRO A 178 -16.37 -7.22 1.70
CA PRO A 178 -17.44 -6.21 1.65
C PRO A 178 -16.91 -4.80 1.34
N PHE A 179 -15.64 -4.55 1.63
CA PHE A 179 -14.88 -3.37 1.22
C PHE A 179 -14.11 -3.66 -0.08
N ALA A 180 -14.78 -3.62 -1.24
CA ALA A 180 -14.03 -3.69 -2.49
C ALA A 180 -13.14 -2.45 -2.61
N VAL A 181 -11.83 -2.64 -2.64
CA VAL A 181 -10.86 -1.56 -2.76
C VAL A 181 -10.23 -1.56 -4.13
N LYS A 182 -10.10 -0.37 -4.72
CA LYS A 182 -9.38 -0.17 -5.98
C LYS A 182 -8.09 0.58 -5.71
N PHE A 183 -6.99 0.03 -6.20
CA PHE A 183 -5.68 0.66 -6.13
C PHE A 183 -5.34 1.21 -7.50
N PHE A 184 -4.97 2.48 -7.54
CA PHE A 184 -4.57 3.17 -8.77
C PHE A 184 -3.22 3.83 -8.54
N GLY A 185 -2.24 3.57 -9.39
CA GLY A 185 -0.88 3.98 -9.08
C GLY A 185 0.08 3.87 -10.24
N THR A 186 1.30 4.33 -10.00
CA THR A 186 2.40 4.26 -10.96
C THR A 186 3.69 3.87 -10.24
N GLN A 187 4.59 3.23 -10.98
CA GLN A 187 5.93 2.94 -10.50
C GLN A 187 6.78 4.22 -10.60
N GLY A 188 7.48 4.56 -9.51
CA GLY A 188 8.44 5.65 -9.50
C GLY A 188 9.84 5.19 -9.93
N LEU A 189 10.88 5.76 -9.34
CA LEU A 189 12.25 5.30 -9.58
C LEU A 189 12.45 3.86 -9.10
N THR A 190 13.08 3.05 -9.95
CA THR A 190 13.54 1.70 -9.62
C THR A 190 14.96 1.51 -10.14
N ASN A 191 15.84 1.01 -9.28
CA ASN A 191 17.24 0.74 -9.58
C ASN A 191 17.67 -0.58 -8.89
N ASP A 192 18.97 -0.83 -8.82
CA ASP A 192 19.51 -2.03 -8.17
C ASP A 192 19.22 -2.06 -6.66
N ASP A 193 19.25 -0.92 -5.97
CA ASP A 193 19.17 -0.88 -4.51
C ASP A 193 17.73 -0.80 -3.98
N PHE A 194 16.79 -0.24 -4.75
CA PHE A 194 15.40 -0.09 -4.33
C PHE A 194 14.41 0.08 -5.50
N GLY A 195 13.12 -0.01 -5.17
CA GLY A 195 12.04 0.45 -6.04
C GLY A 195 11.05 1.32 -5.28
N THR A 196 10.39 2.23 -5.99
CA THR A 196 9.38 3.15 -5.43
C THR A 196 8.03 3.00 -6.14
N TRP A 197 6.94 3.21 -5.40
CA TRP A 197 5.57 3.13 -5.90
C TRP A 197 4.69 4.21 -5.30
N LEU A 198 3.90 4.88 -6.14
CA LEU A 198 2.84 5.81 -5.73
C LEU A 198 1.49 5.15 -5.96
N THR A 199 0.67 5.02 -4.92
CA THR A 199 -0.63 4.34 -4.97
C THR A 199 -1.73 5.16 -4.28
N PHE A 200 -2.82 5.40 -4.99
CA PHE A 200 -4.08 5.93 -4.50
C PHE A 200 -5.04 4.79 -4.18
N TRP A 201 -5.77 4.94 -3.09
CA TRP A 201 -6.72 3.96 -2.58
C TRP A 201 -8.15 4.51 -2.63
N PHE A 202 -9.04 3.76 -3.26
CA PHE A 202 -10.46 4.10 -3.39
C PHE A 202 -11.32 3.00 -2.75
N GLU A 203 -12.22 3.41 -1.87
CA GLU A 203 -13.27 2.53 -1.36
C GLU A 203 -14.41 2.36 -2.36
N ARG A 204 -15.06 1.20 -2.33
CA ARG A 204 -16.24 0.91 -3.15
C ARG A 204 -17.31 2.00 -2.99
N GLY A 205 -17.76 2.57 -4.11
CA GLY A 205 -18.85 3.56 -4.11
C GLY A 205 -18.44 4.97 -3.69
N SER A 206 -17.17 5.18 -3.33
CA SER A 206 -16.55 6.49 -3.22
C SER A 206 -15.89 6.86 -4.55
N PRO A 207 -16.27 7.99 -5.18
CA PRO A 207 -15.52 8.51 -6.32
C PRO A 207 -14.20 9.17 -5.90
N CYS A 208 -13.97 9.34 -4.60
CA CYS A 208 -12.84 10.06 -4.04
C CYS A 208 -11.83 9.09 -3.44
N ALA A 209 -10.55 9.36 -3.67
CA ALA A 209 -9.46 8.69 -2.99
C ALA A 209 -9.60 8.90 -1.48
N GLN A 210 -9.41 7.85 -0.72
CA GLN A 210 -9.41 7.89 0.74
C GLN A 210 -7.98 7.99 1.29
N GLU A 211 -7.01 7.42 0.58
CA GLU A 211 -5.61 7.45 0.95
C GLU A 211 -4.73 7.57 -0.30
N VAL A 212 -3.56 8.18 -0.13
CA VAL A 212 -2.43 8.04 -1.07
C VAL A 212 -1.20 7.62 -0.29
N LYS A 213 -0.44 6.68 -0.87
CA LYS A 213 0.75 6.10 -0.28
C LYS A 213 1.90 6.14 -1.29
N ILE A 214 3.07 6.59 -0.84
CA ILE A 214 4.34 6.36 -1.52
C ILE A 214 5.14 5.35 -0.70
N GLU A 215 5.71 4.37 -1.37
CA GLU A 215 6.52 3.33 -0.74
C GLU A 215 7.84 3.19 -1.47
N GLN A 216 8.96 3.25 -0.75
CA GLN A 216 10.29 2.90 -1.22
C GLN A 216 10.78 1.68 -0.45
N ASP A 217 11.14 0.61 -1.16
CA ASP A 217 11.54 -0.65 -0.53
C ASP A 217 12.76 -1.24 -1.24
N GLN A 218 13.80 -1.58 -0.48
CA GLN A 218 14.96 -2.26 -1.06
C GLN A 218 14.63 -3.66 -1.57
N LYS A 219 13.57 -4.33 -1.08
CA LYS A 219 13.10 -5.61 -1.66
C LYS A 219 12.64 -5.48 -3.11
N GLN A 220 12.29 -4.26 -3.53
CA GLN A 220 11.87 -4.00 -4.90
C GLN A 220 13.05 -3.69 -5.83
N GLY A 221 14.25 -3.48 -5.27
CA GLY A 221 15.49 -3.26 -6.03
C GLY A 221 15.92 -4.50 -6.80
N MET A 222 16.56 -4.28 -7.95
CA MET A 222 16.97 -5.37 -8.84
C MET A 222 18.01 -6.29 -8.19
N ARG A 223 18.89 -5.74 -7.33
CA ARG A 223 19.87 -6.50 -6.56
C ARG A 223 19.22 -7.47 -5.60
N PHE A 224 18.20 -7.04 -4.86
CA PHE A 224 17.46 -7.93 -3.97
C PHE A 224 16.71 -9.00 -4.75
N LYS A 225 16.08 -8.63 -5.87
CA LYS A 225 15.38 -9.60 -6.73
C LYS A 225 16.32 -10.64 -7.34
N ARG A 226 17.56 -10.27 -7.72
CA ARG A 226 18.60 -11.23 -8.13
C ARG A 226 19.00 -12.16 -6.99
N ALA A 227 19.18 -11.65 -5.77
CA ALA A 227 19.49 -12.48 -4.61
C ALA A 227 18.38 -13.50 -4.32
N VAL A 228 17.11 -13.09 -4.43
CA VAL A 228 15.96 -14.00 -4.31
C VAL A 228 15.97 -15.04 -5.41
N TRP A 229 16.21 -14.64 -6.66
CA TRP A 229 16.30 -15.57 -7.79
C TRP A 229 17.40 -16.62 -7.60
N ASN A 230 18.61 -16.17 -7.23
CA ASN A 230 19.75 -17.06 -7.01
C ASN A 230 19.52 -18.00 -5.81
N HIS A 231 18.80 -17.53 -4.79
CA HIS A 231 18.39 -18.36 -3.68
C HIS A 231 17.40 -19.44 -4.13
N ASP A 232 16.34 -19.06 -4.84
CA ASP A 232 15.34 -20.00 -5.34
C ASP A 232 15.95 -21.03 -6.30
N LEU A 233 16.96 -20.65 -7.09
CA LEU A 233 17.75 -21.56 -7.92
C LEU A 233 18.54 -22.56 -7.09
N CYS A 234 19.28 -22.11 -6.07
CA CYS A 234 19.98 -23.01 -5.17
C CYS A 234 19.02 -23.99 -4.50
N VAL A 235 17.88 -23.50 -3.99
CA VAL A 235 16.87 -24.35 -3.34
C VAL A 235 16.39 -25.43 -4.32
N ALA A 236 16.12 -25.08 -5.57
CA ALA A 236 15.70 -26.05 -6.58
C ALA A 236 16.77 -27.11 -6.88
N GLU A 237 18.03 -26.72 -7.00
CA GLU A 237 19.16 -27.62 -7.26
C GLU A 237 19.39 -28.58 -6.07
N GLU A 238 19.45 -28.06 -4.85
CA GLU A 238 19.67 -28.87 -3.64
C GLU A 238 18.46 -29.79 -3.33
N GLN A 239 17.23 -29.35 -3.63
CA GLN A 239 16.05 -30.21 -3.56
C GLN A 239 16.16 -31.37 -4.55
N HIS A 240 16.53 -31.08 -5.80
CA HIS A 240 16.73 -32.11 -6.81
C HIS A 240 17.78 -33.13 -6.39
N ASP A 241 18.95 -32.67 -5.93
CA ASP A 241 20.05 -33.54 -5.50
C ASP A 241 19.67 -34.42 -4.31
N TYR A 242 18.96 -33.86 -3.31
CA TYR A 242 18.45 -34.66 -2.20
C TYR A 242 17.51 -35.76 -2.69
N CYS A 243 16.55 -35.43 -3.55
CA CYS A 243 15.57 -36.36 -4.09
C CYS A 243 16.23 -37.48 -4.91
N VAL A 244 17.22 -37.15 -5.74
CA VAL A 244 18.00 -38.14 -6.51
C VAL A 244 18.75 -39.08 -5.58
N ALA A 245 19.33 -38.57 -4.49
CA ALA A 245 20.07 -39.38 -3.51
C ALA A 245 19.17 -40.29 -2.64
N HIS A 246 17.89 -39.94 -2.46
CA HIS A 246 16.98 -40.61 -1.52
C HIS A 246 15.81 -41.36 -2.19
N GLY A 247 15.94 -41.73 -3.46
CA GLY A 247 15.02 -42.67 -4.12
C GLY A 247 13.93 -42.06 -5.01
N GLY A 248 14.01 -40.76 -5.34
CA GLY A 248 13.18 -40.14 -6.37
C GLY A 248 11.81 -39.66 -5.89
N LEU A 249 10.75 -40.00 -6.65
CA LEU A 249 9.42 -39.37 -6.57
C LEU A 249 8.64 -39.63 -5.26
N ASP A 250 9.00 -40.67 -4.50
CA ASP A 250 8.28 -41.10 -3.30
C ASP A 250 8.83 -40.41 -2.04
N VAL A 251 8.23 -39.28 -1.67
CA VAL A 251 8.67 -38.46 -0.52
C VAL A 251 7.81 -38.76 0.71
N SER A 252 8.42 -39.27 1.78
CA SER A 252 7.76 -39.35 3.09
C SER A 252 7.76 -37.99 3.81
N ALA A 253 6.95 -37.83 4.86
CA ALA A 253 7.01 -36.63 5.69
C ALA A 253 8.37 -36.44 6.39
N ALA A 254 9.11 -37.53 6.64
CA ALA A 254 10.47 -37.46 7.17
C ALA A 254 11.44 -36.91 6.12
N ASP A 255 11.23 -37.24 4.84
CA ASP A 255 12.02 -36.73 3.72
C ASP A 255 11.78 -35.24 3.50
N LEU A 256 10.56 -34.71 3.69
CA LEU A 256 10.31 -33.27 3.62
C LEU A 256 11.15 -32.49 4.63
N LYS A 257 11.24 -32.98 5.88
CA LYS A 257 12.09 -32.35 6.90
C LYS A 257 13.57 -32.50 6.57
N GLY A 258 13.96 -33.64 6.00
CA GLY A 258 15.32 -33.89 5.52
C GLY A 258 15.73 -32.94 4.39
N ILE A 259 14.83 -32.71 3.43
CA ILE A 259 15.00 -31.76 2.32
C ILE A 259 15.20 -30.35 2.86
N ASP A 260 14.33 -29.87 3.77
CA ASP A 260 14.47 -28.52 4.33
C ASP A 260 15.79 -28.37 5.10
N ALA A 261 16.19 -29.37 5.89
CA ALA A 261 17.46 -29.36 6.60
C ALA A 261 18.66 -29.37 5.64
N TYR A 262 18.57 -30.15 4.56
CA TYR A 262 19.60 -30.24 3.54
C TYR A 262 19.76 -28.92 2.78
N VAL A 263 18.65 -28.33 2.31
CA VAL A 263 18.64 -27.01 1.66
C VAL A 263 19.22 -25.94 2.59
N ASN A 264 18.80 -25.88 3.85
CA ASN A 264 19.31 -24.88 4.79
C ASN A 264 20.80 -25.04 5.10
N ALA A 265 21.35 -26.25 4.97
CA ALA A 265 22.78 -26.52 5.18
C ALA A 265 23.64 -26.15 3.96
N HIS A 266 23.08 -26.18 2.75
CA HIS A 266 23.83 -26.00 1.51
C HIS A 266 23.56 -24.65 0.83
N CYS A 267 22.35 -24.11 0.94
CA CYS A 267 22.00 -22.82 0.36
C CYS A 267 22.31 -21.64 1.30
N PRO A 268 23.08 -20.65 0.85
CA PRO A 268 23.22 -19.37 1.56
C PRO A 268 21.85 -18.70 1.74
N THR A 269 21.66 -17.99 2.84
CA THR A 269 20.44 -17.16 3.04
C THR A 269 20.33 -16.08 1.97
N ILE A 270 19.10 -15.59 1.72
CA ILE A 270 18.86 -14.47 0.77
C ILE A 270 19.74 -13.27 1.12
N GLN A 271 19.91 -12.95 2.41
CA GLN A 271 20.78 -11.86 2.86
C GLN A 271 22.25 -12.11 2.51
N ALA A 272 22.74 -13.33 2.69
CA ALA A 272 24.11 -13.70 2.32
C ALA A 272 24.32 -13.61 0.81
N MET A 273 23.32 -13.96 0.01
CA MET A 273 23.35 -13.76 -1.44
C MET A 273 23.31 -12.28 -1.82
N TYR A 274 22.39 -11.51 -1.23
CA TYR A 274 22.27 -10.06 -1.45
C TYR A 274 23.58 -9.32 -1.15
N ALA A 275 24.28 -9.67 -0.06
CA ALA A 275 25.57 -9.10 0.28
C ALA A 275 26.64 -9.34 -0.80
N LYS A 276 26.55 -10.45 -1.55
CA LYS A 276 27.46 -10.80 -2.65
C LYS A 276 27.02 -10.25 -4.00
N GLU A 277 25.75 -9.92 -4.18
CA GLU A 277 25.25 -9.34 -5.42
C GLU A 277 25.94 -8.00 -5.71
N PRO A 278 26.37 -7.73 -6.95
CA PRO A 278 26.93 -6.44 -7.32
C PRO A 278 25.88 -5.33 -7.21
N HIS A 279 26.36 -4.13 -6.89
CA HIS A 279 25.53 -2.91 -6.84
C HIS A 279 24.93 -2.53 -8.19
N THR A 280 25.44 -3.07 -9.28
CA THR A 280 24.90 -2.88 -10.63
C THR A 280 24.88 -4.21 -11.36
N GLY A 281 23.76 -4.55 -12.01
CA GLY A 281 23.67 -5.80 -12.75
C GLY A 281 22.49 -5.85 -13.70
N GLN A 282 22.46 -6.91 -14.51
CA GLN A 282 21.30 -7.19 -15.34
C GLN A 282 20.06 -7.45 -14.46
N PRO A 283 18.84 -7.21 -14.99
CA PRO A 283 17.64 -7.63 -14.31
C PRO A 283 17.67 -9.15 -14.05
N PRO A 284 17.07 -9.64 -12.95
CA PRO A 284 16.91 -11.07 -12.77
C PRO A 284 16.07 -11.64 -13.93
N PRO A 285 16.26 -12.91 -14.30
CA PRO A 285 15.44 -13.55 -15.33
C PRO A 285 13.95 -13.41 -15.04
N SER A 286 13.15 -13.21 -16.08
CA SER A 286 11.70 -13.19 -15.95
C SER A 286 11.17 -14.62 -15.82
N GLY A 287 10.36 -14.86 -14.78
CA GLY A 287 9.77 -16.18 -14.50
C GLY A 287 9.82 -16.51 -13.02
N ARG A 288 9.27 -17.67 -12.64
CA ARG A 288 9.62 -18.32 -11.38
C ARG A 288 10.60 -19.43 -11.71
N VAL A 289 11.61 -19.64 -10.86
CA VAL A 289 12.50 -20.81 -10.94
C VAL A 289 11.65 -22.04 -10.73
N GLY A 290 11.09 -22.62 -11.80
CA GLY A 290 10.19 -23.79 -11.79
C GLY A 290 8.91 -23.60 -10.96
N ASN A 291 7.77 -24.10 -11.42
CA ASN A 291 6.65 -24.34 -10.51
C ASN A 291 6.97 -25.60 -9.69
N TRP A 292 7.98 -25.54 -8.82
CA TRP A 292 8.26 -26.65 -7.90
C TRP A 292 7.07 -26.77 -6.98
N ASN A 293 6.38 -27.91 -7.10
CA ASN A 293 5.24 -28.21 -6.28
C ASN A 293 5.74 -28.30 -4.84
N ARG A 294 5.49 -27.28 -4.01
CA ARG A 294 5.87 -27.32 -2.58
C ARG A 294 5.34 -28.54 -1.84
N ARG A 295 4.32 -29.23 -2.38
CA ARG A 295 3.77 -30.47 -1.83
C ARG A 295 4.51 -31.72 -2.28
N ASN A 296 5.23 -31.66 -3.39
CA ASN A 296 6.12 -32.72 -3.86
C ASN A 296 7.38 -32.09 -4.51
N PRO A 297 8.38 -31.70 -3.70
CA PRO A 297 9.64 -31.15 -4.22
C PRO A 297 10.41 -32.15 -5.09
N CYS A 298 10.12 -33.46 -4.98
CA CYS A 298 10.70 -34.49 -5.84
C CYS A 298 9.89 -34.76 -7.14
N GLY A 299 8.74 -34.11 -7.30
CA GLY A 299 7.80 -34.33 -8.41
C GLY A 299 8.11 -33.52 -9.67
N PHE A 300 9.40 -33.42 -10.02
CA PHE A 300 9.91 -32.70 -11.20
C PHE A 300 9.74 -33.48 -12.50
#